data_AF-A0A6D2JJP6-F1
#
_entry.id   AF-A0A6D2JJP6-F1
#
_cell.length_a   1.000
_cell.length_b   1.000
_cell.length_c   1.000
_cell.angle_alpha   90.00
_cell.angle_beta   90.00
_cell.angle_gamma   90.00
#
_symmetry.space_group_name_H-M   'P 1'
#
loop_
_entity.id
_entity.type
_entity.pdbx_description
1 polymer ?
#
loop_
_entity_poly.entity_id
_entity_poly.type
_entity_poly.pdbx_seq_one_letter_code
_entity_poly.pdbx_strand_id
1 'polypeptide(L)'
;MISAFAMYVMGKEAVSVFKDMERFGLKPNRVTVISVLNACSHGGLAEEEFLEFFNKMVSKYKITPDVKHYGCLVDMLRGKGRLAEAGKIALEIPIDQKAVV
;
A
#
# COMPACT_ATOMS: atom_id res chain seq x y z
N MET A 1 3.95 2.78 15.70
CA MET A 1 3.98 1.30 15.66
C MET A 1 4.03 0.79 14.22
N ILE A 2 2.95 0.87 13.43
CA ILE A 2 2.95 0.36 12.02
C ILE A 2 4.03 1.04 11.15
N SER A 3 4.27 2.34 11.33
CA SER A 3 5.34 3.08 10.65
C SER A 3 6.76 2.56 10.92
N ALA A 4 7.00 1.79 11.99
CA ALA A 4 8.30 1.19 12.25
C ALA A 4 8.56 -0.03 11.35
N PHE A 5 7.55 -0.89 11.16
CA PHE A 5 7.68 -2.06 10.28
C PHE A 5 7.91 -1.68 8.80
N ALA A 6 7.40 -0.53 8.38
CA ALA A 6 7.67 0.06 7.07
C ALA A 6 9.14 0.45 6.87
N MET A 7 9.90 0.72 7.94
CA MET A 7 11.35 1.00 7.87
C MET A 7 12.21 -0.28 7.90
N TYR A 8 11.69 -1.39 8.44
CA TYR A 8 12.41 -2.67 8.55
C TYR A 8 12.01 -3.71 7.50
N VAL A 9 11.21 -3.34 6.48
CA VAL A 9 10.83 -4.23 5.37
C VAL A 9 10.06 -5.47 5.89
N MET A 10 9.33 -5.30 7.00
CA MET A 10 8.59 -6.35 7.70
C MET A 10 7.12 -6.38 7.26
N GLY A 11 6.89 -6.81 6.03
CA GLY A 11 5.58 -6.78 5.38
C GLY A 11 4.53 -7.66 6.06
N LYS A 12 4.92 -8.84 6.55
CA LYS A 12 4.00 -9.78 7.21
C LYS A 12 3.57 -9.29 8.59
N GLU A 13 4.50 -8.70 9.34
CA GLU A 13 4.28 -8.13 10.66
C GLU A 13 3.39 -6.88 10.55
N ALA A 14 3.64 -6.02 9.55
CA ALA A 14 2.77 -4.87 9.26
C ALA A 14 1.32 -5.29 8.96
N VAL A 15 1.13 -6.36 8.18
CA VAL A 15 -0.18 -6.97 7.91
C VAL A 15 -0.79 -7.59 9.16
N SER A 16 0.00 -8.25 10.03
CA SER A 16 -0.50 -8.80 11.29
C SER A 16 -1.03 -7.70 12.22
N VAL A 17 -0.25 -6.64 12.44
CA VAL A 17 -0.66 -5.51 13.28
C VAL A 17 -1.89 -4.79 12.71
N PHE A 18 -2.06 -4.77 11.39
CA PHE A 18 -3.28 -4.29 10.75
C PHE A 18 -4.48 -5.23 10.98
N LYS A 19 -4.30 -6.55 10.86
CA LYS A 19 -5.35 -7.54 11.13
C LYS A 19 -5.79 -7.47 12.60
N ASP A 20 -4.87 -7.19 13.54
CA ASP A 20 -5.20 -6.94 14.95
C ASP A 20 -5.92 -5.59 15.14
N MET A 21 -5.52 -4.52 14.44
CA MET A 21 -6.24 -3.25 14.43
C MET A 21 -7.71 -3.43 13.99
N GLU A 22 -7.97 -4.23 12.95
CA GLU A 22 -9.35 -4.59 12.55
C GLU A 22 -10.10 -5.35 13.65
N ARG A 23 -9.45 -6.30 14.33
CA ARG A 23 -10.05 -7.11 15.41
C ARG A 23 -10.46 -6.27 16.62
N PHE A 24 -9.70 -5.20 16.94
CA PHE A 24 -10.07 -4.23 17.96
C PHE A 24 -11.14 -3.21 17.50
N GLY A 25 -11.72 -3.38 16.30
CA GLY A 25 -12.75 -2.48 15.75
C GLY A 25 -12.22 -1.11 15.30
N LEU A 26 -10.89 -0.92 15.28
CA LEU A 26 -10.26 0.34 14.89
C LEU A 26 -10.21 0.45 13.37
N LYS A 27 -10.65 1.60 12.83
CA LYS A 27 -10.59 1.86 11.38
C LYS A 27 -9.22 2.38 10.98
N PRO A 28 -8.52 1.76 10.01
CA PRO A 28 -7.27 2.30 9.48
C PRO A 28 -7.52 3.62 8.76
N ASN A 29 -6.56 4.53 8.87
CA ASN A 29 -6.56 5.79 8.13
C ASN A 29 -5.55 5.75 6.96
N ARG A 30 -5.53 6.80 6.14
CA ARG A 30 -4.62 6.94 4.99
C ARG A 30 -3.15 6.67 5.33
N VAL A 31 -2.66 7.13 6.49
CA VAL A 31 -1.27 6.93 6.94
C VAL A 31 -1.02 5.47 7.32
N THR A 32 -1.98 4.82 8.00
CA THR A 32 -1.93 3.38 8.30
C THR A 32 -1.81 2.56 7.02
N VAL A 33 -2.65 2.84 6.02
CA VAL A 33 -2.69 2.08 4.76
C VAL A 33 -1.40 2.25 3.96
N ILE A 34 -0.89 3.48 3.79
CA ILE A 34 0.42 3.73 3.15
C ILE A 34 1.53 2.97 3.88
N SER A 35 1.54 2.98 5.23
CA SER A 35 2.58 2.31 6.01
C SER A 35 2.60 0.79 5.79
N VAL A 36 1.42 0.15 5.69
CA VAL A 36 1.33 -1.28 5.38
C VAL A 36 1.75 -1.54 3.94
N LEU A 37 1.19 -0.82 2.95
CA LEU A 37 1.55 -1.00 1.54
C LEU A 37 3.07 -0.89 1.33
N ASN A 38 3.73 0.12 1.90
CA ASN A 38 5.17 0.31 1.77
C ASN A 38 5.99 -0.82 2.41
N ALA A 39 5.56 -1.34 3.57
CA ALA A 39 6.19 -2.52 4.19
C ALA A 39 6.05 -3.76 3.29
N CYS A 40 4.92 -3.90 2.58
CA CYS A 40 4.61 -5.07 1.76
C CYS A 40 5.27 -5.03 0.37
N SER A 41 5.45 -3.85 -0.24
CA SER A 41 6.13 -3.69 -1.53
C SER A 41 7.58 -4.21 -1.53
N HIS A 42 8.24 -4.15 -0.37
CA HIS A 42 9.60 -4.67 -0.20
C HIS A 42 9.65 -5.96 0.64
N GLY A 43 8.70 -6.15 1.56
CA GLY A 43 8.77 -7.16 2.64
C GLY A 43 8.30 -8.57 2.32
N GLY A 44 8.44 -9.01 1.07
CA GLY A 44 8.19 -10.40 0.68
C GLY A 44 6.75 -10.90 0.91
N LEU A 45 5.76 -10.01 0.90
CA LEU A 45 4.35 -10.42 0.95
C LEU A 45 3.95 -11.13 -0.36
N ALA A 46 2.94 -12.00 -0.28
CA ALA A 46 2.24 -12.48 -1.46
C ALA A 46 1.59 -11.31 -2.21
N GLU A 47 1.61 -11.36 -3.55
CA GLU A 47 0.97 -10.32 -4.37
C GLU A 47 -0.54 -10.27 -4.11
N GLU A 48 -1.17 -11.43 -3.99
CA GLU A 48 -2.60 -11.59 -3.72
C GLU A 48 -3.03 -10.86 -2.43
N GLU A 49 -2.27 -11.01 -1.34
CA GLU A 49 -2.53 -10.28 -0.08
C GLU A 49 -2.33 -8.76 -0.25
N PHE A 50 -1.35 -8.32 -1.04
CA PHE A 50 -1.15 -6.89 -1.33
C PHE A 50 -2.35 -6.31 -2.11
N LEU A 51 -2.81 -7.02 -3.15
CA LEU A 51 -3.92 -6.60 -3.98
C LEU A 51 -5.26 -6.66 -3.23
N GLU A 52 -5.49 -7.69 -2.40
CA GLU A 52 -6.65 -7.73 -1.50
C GLU A 52 -6.66 -6.49 -0.59
N PHE A 53 -5.53 -6.16 0.02
CA PHE A 53 -5.38 -5.02 0.90
C PHE A 53 -5.64 -3.68 0.18
N PHE A 54 -5.06 -3.50 -1.02
CA PHE A 54 -5.27 -2.33 -1.86
C PHE A 54 -6.74 -2.17 -2.28
N ASN A 55 -7.43 -3.28 -2.60
CA ASN A 55 -8.86 -3.25 -2.90
C ASN A 55 -9.72 -2.97 -1.65
N LYS A 56 -9.31 -3.46 -0.48
CA LYS A 56 -9.99 -3.25 0.81
C LYS A 56 -9.93 -1.79 1.28
N MET A 57 -8.83 -1.09 0.99
CA MET A 57 -8.70 0.37 1.13
C MET A 57 -9.88 1.13 0.50
N VAL A 58 -10.17 0.83 -0.77
CA VAL A 58 -11.22 1.53 -1.53
C VAL A 58 -12.62 1.02 -1.13
N SER A 59 -12.81 -0.30 -1.14
CA SER A 59 -14.14 -0.92 -0.98
C SER A 59 -14.68 -0.82 0.45
N LYS A 60 -13.87 -1.16 1.47
CA LYS A 60 -14.26 -1.23 2.89
C LYS A 60 -13.99 0.08 3.62
N TYR A 61 -12.81 0.68 3.44
CA TYR A 61 -12.40 1.87 4.21
C TYR A 61 -12.74 3.20 3.53
N LYS A 62 -13.18 3.18 2.27
CA LYS A 62 -13.53 4.37 1.47
C LYS A 62 -12.38 5.38 1.37
N ILE A 63 -11.14 4.89 1.41
CA ILE A 63 -9.93 5.68 1.21
C ILE A 63 -9.64 5.68 -0.29
N THR A 64 -9.69 6.85 -0.91
CA THR A 64 -9.29 7.02 -2.32
C THR A 64 -7.77 6.84 -2.45
N PRO A 65 -7.27 6.03 -3.39
CA PRO A 65 -5.84 5.92 -3.64
C PRO A 65 -5.26 7.26 -4.10
N ASP A 66 -4.00 7.51 -3.79
CA ASP A 66 -3.24 8.64 -4.29
C ASP A 66 -1.88 8.19 -4.85
N VAL A 67 -1.09 9.14 -5.36
CA VAL A 67 0.25 8.91 -5.92
C VAL A 67 1.15 8.04 -5.02
N LYS A 68 1.07 8.16 -3.69
CA LYS A 68 1.88 7.34 -2.77
C LYS A 68 1.41 5.89 -2.72
N HIS A 69 0.11 5.66 -2.73
CA HIS A 69 -0.47 4.31 -2.75
C HIS A 69 -0.14 3.60 -4.07
N TYR A 70 -0.30 4.31 -5.19
CA TYR A 70 0.08 3.78 -6.50
C TYR A 70 1.59 3.58 -6.65
N GLY A 71 2.42 4.42 -6.05
CA GLY A 71 3.87 4.20 -5.95
C GLY A 71 4.21 2.84 -5.33
N CYS A 72 3.61 2.51 -4.18
CA CYS A 72 3.78 1.19 -3.57
C CYS A 72 3.34 0.02 -4.49
N LEU A 73 2.26 0.20 -5.26
CA LEU A 73 1.78 -0.80 -6.23
C LEU A 73 2.77 -0.97 -7.41
N VAL A 74 3.31 0.13 -7.93
CA VAL A 74 4.33 0.12 -8.99
C VAL A 74 5.61 -0.55 -8.51
N ASP A 75 6.11 -0.23 -7.30
CA ASP A 75 7.33 -0.84 -6.76
C ASP A 75 7.15 -2.34 -6.46
N MET A 76 5.97 -2.76 -6.01
CA MET A 76 5.63 -4.18 -5.85
C MET A 76 5.69 -4.91 -7.21
N LEU A 77 5.05 -4.37 -8.26
CA LEU A 77 5.07 -4.95 -9.60
C LEU A 77 6.48 -4.99 -10.22
N ARG A 78 7.30 -3.95 -9.98
CA ARG A 78 8.73 -3.94 -10.36
C ARG A 78 9.50 -5.05 -9.66
N GLY A 79 9.29 -5.26 -8.36
CA GLY A 79 9.89 -6.36 -7.59
C GLY A 79 9.50 -7.76 -8.10
N LYS A 80 8.36 -7.89 -8.79
CA LYS A 80 7.91 -9.13 -9.47
C LYS A 80 8.35 -9.23 -10.94
N GLY A 81 9.09 -8.25 -11.47
CA GLY A 81 9.50 -8.22 -12.87
C GLY A 81 8.40 -7.83 -13.87
N ARG A 82 7.21 -7.44 -13.42
CA ARG A 82 6.05 -7.06 -14.25
C ARG A 82 6.15 -5.62 -14.74
N LEU A 83 7.26 -5.31 -15.41
CA LEU A 83 7.65 -3.95 -15.80
C LEU A 83 6.64 -3.28 -16.75
N ALA A 84 6.00 -4.04 -17.64
CA ALA A 84 4.98 -3.50 -18.55
C ALA A 84 3.73 -2.98 -17.79
N GLU A 85 3.29 -3.71 -16.76
CA GLU A 85 2.13 -3.33 -15.95
C GLU A 85 2.47 -2.22 -14.95
N ALA A 86 3.66 -2.28 -14.35
CA ALA A 86 4.22 -1.18 -13.56
C ALA A 86 4.30 0.12 -14.39
N GLY A 87 4.74 0.04 -15.65
CA GLY A 87 4.78 1.16 -16.58
C GLY A 87 3.39 1.68 -16.95
N LYS A 88 2.44 0.78 -17.25
CA LYS A 88 1.04 1.15 -17.52
C LYS A 88 0.43 1.92 -16.34
N ILE A 89 0.54 1.38 -15.12
CA ILE A 89 0.01 2.04 -13.92
C ILE A 89 0.73 3.38 -13.68
N ALA A 90 2.06 3.45 -13.84
CA ALA A 90 2.80 4.70 -13.70
C ALA A 90 2.36 5.81 -14.67
N LEU A 91 1.86 5.44 -15.86
CA LEU A 91 1.28 6.36 -16.86
C LEU A 91 -0.21 6.68 -16.59
N GLU A 92 -0.94 5.78 -15.93
CA GLU A 92 -2.36 5.97 -15.56
C GLU A 92 -2.54 6.74 -14.23
N ILE A 93 -1.50 6.85 -13.39
CA ILE A 93 -1.50 7.75 -12.22
C ILE A 93 -1.69 9.19 -12.72
N PRO A 94 -2.72 9.94 -12.25
CA PRO A 94 -2.85 11.35 -12.58
C PRO A 94 -1.67 12.15 -11.99
N ILE A 95 -0.77 12.64 -12.85
CA ILE A 95 0.39 13.47 -12.48
C ILE A 95 -0.05 14.95 -12.39
N ASP A 96 -0.98 15.26 -11.49
CA ASP A 96 -1.45 16.62 -11.16
C ASP A 96 -2.42 16.54 -9.95
N GLN A 97 -2.58 17.47 -9.02
CA GLN A 97 -1.86 18.69 -8.58
C GLN A 97 -2.34 18.92 -7.11
N LYS A 98 -1.72 19.68 -6.20
CA LYS A 98 -0.63 20.66 -6.21
C LYS A 98 0.33 20.44 -5.03
N ALA A 99 1.54 20.98 -5.12
CA ALA A 99 2.17 21.62 -3.96
C ALA A 99 1.57 23.03 -3.84
N VAL A 100 0.99 23.36 -2.69
CA VAL A 100 0.51 24.72 -2.41
C VAL A 100 1.67 25.52 -1.80
N VAL A 101 2.22 26.44 -2.60
CA VAL A 101 2.95 27.64 -2.19
C VAL A 101 2.50 28.76 -3.11
#